data_AF-A0A8D2D169-F1
#
_entry.id   AF-A0A8D2D169-F1
#
_cell.length_a   1.000
_cell.length_b   1.000
_cell.length_c   1.000
_cell.angle_alpha   90.00
_cell.angle_beta   90.00
_cell.angle_gamma   90.00
#
_symmetry.space_group_name_H-M   'P 1'
#
loop_
_entity.id
_entity.type
_entity.pdbx_description
1 polymer ?
#
loop_
_entity_poly.entity_id
_entity_poly.type
_entity_poly.pdbx_seq_one_letter_code
_entity_poly.pdbx_strand_id
1 'polypeptide(L)'
;MEAKTLGIATPRKPVLSVSARKIKDNAADWHNLILKWETLNDAGFTTANNIANLKISLLSKDKIELNSSSPASSGNEEKMHPHYDKELEVLCEELQATLDGLMRFPASLLTCTGRSSS
;
A
#
# COMPACT_ATOMS: atom_id res chain seq x y z
N MET A 1 -41.63 -52.35 -13.13
CA MET A 1 -40.45 -52.56 -12.26
C MET A 1 -39.78 -51.21 -12.10
N GLU A 2 -39.80 -50.65 -10.88
CA GLU A 2 -39.29 -49.29 -10.63
C GLU A 2 -37.77 -49.22 -10.58
N ALA A 3 -37.22 -48.21 -11.25
CA ALA A 3 -35.81 -47.87 -11.24
C ALA A 3 -35.46 -47.18 -9.91
N LYS A 4 -34.55 -47.79 -9.15
CA LYS A 4 -34.00 -47.20 -7.92
C LYS A 4 -32.88 -46.22 -8.30
N THR A 5 -33.21 -44.93 -8.33
CA THR A 5 -32.24 -43.84 -8.42
C THR A 5 -31.34 -43.82 -7.19
N LEU A 6 -30.05 -44.10 -7.40
CA LEU A 6 -28.99 -43.90 -6.41
C LEU A 6 -28.86 -42.40 -6.14
N GLY A 7 -29.32 -41.96 -4.96
CA GLY A 7 -29.09 -40.61 -4.48
C GLY A 7 -27.58 -40.33 -4.42
N ILE A 8 -27.14 -39.35 -5.19
CA ILE A 8 -25.80 -38.79 -5.11
C ILE A 8 -25.69 -38.12 -3.73
N ALA A 9 -25.21 -38.87 -2.75
CA ALA A 9 -24.76 -38.32 -1.49
C ALA A 9 -23.50 -37.51 -1.80
N THR A 10 -23.61 -36.19 -1.82
CA THR A 10 -22.46 -35.29 -1.82
C THR A 10 -21.52 -35.72 -0.69
N PRO A 11 -20.22 -35.97 -0.96
CA PRO A 11 -19.28 -36.34 0.09
C PRO A 11 -19.29 -35.24 1.16
N ARG A 12 -19.79 -35.56 2.36
CA ARG A 12 -19.69 -34.65 3.50
C ARG A 12 -18.21 -34.38 3.72
N LYS A 13 -17.78 -33.12 3.56
CA LYS A 13 -16.39 -32.71 3.74
C LYS A 13 -15.87 -33.32 5.05
N PRO A 14 -14.81 -34.16 5.01
CA PRO A 14 -14.22 -34.69 6.22
C PRO A 14 -13.87 -33.53 7.17
N VAL A 15 -14.23 -33.67 8.45
CA VAL A 15 -13.80 -32.70 9.47
C VAL A 15 -12.28 -32.78 9.51
N LEU A 16 -11.62 -31.73 9.01
CA LEU A 16 -10.16 -31.65 8.99
C LEU A 16 -9.63 -31.84 10.40
N SER A 17 -8.57 -32.64 10.52
CA SER A 17 -7.79 -32.73 11.75
C SER A 17 -7.35 -31.33 12.19
N VAL A 18 -7.13 -31.17 13.50
CA VAL A 18 -6.71 -29.87 14.08
C VAL A 18 -5.44 -29.36 13.39
N SER A 19 -4.49 -30.25 13.06
CA SER A 19 -3.27 -29.89 12.34
C SER A 19 -3.51 -29.42 10.90
N ALA A 20 -4.39 -30.10 10.15
CA ALA A 20 -4.74 -29.69 8.79
C ALA A 20 -5.46 -28.34 8.76
N ARG A 21 -6.27 -28.04 9.78
CA ARG A 21 -6.91 -26.72 9.92
C ARG A 21 -5.88 -25.62 10.19
N LYS A 22 -4.95 -25.84 11.11
CA LYS A 22 -3.86 -24.89 11.42
C LYS A 22 -3.02 -24.53 10.19
N ILE A 23 -2.65 -25.52 9.37
CA ILE A 23 -1.89 -25.28 8.13
C ILE A 23 -2.68 -24.39 7.16
N LYS A 24 -3.96 -24.67 6.98
CA LYS A 24 -4.84 -23.87 6.11
C LYS A 24 -4.98 -22.43 6.64
N ASP A 25 -5.15 -22.26 7.95
CA ASP A 25 -5.28 -20.95 8.57
C ASP A 25 -3.98 -20.15 8.43
N ASN A 26 -2.80 -20.77 8.62
CA ASN A 26 -1.50 -20.14 8.36
C ASN A 26 -1.34 -19.72 6.90
N ALA A 27 -1.75 -20.56 5.94
CA ALA A 27 -1.70 -20.22 4.52
C ALA A 27 -2.58 -18.99 4.20
N ALA A 28 -3.76 -18.92 4.82
CA ALA A 28 -4.63 -17.75 4.70
C ALA A 28 -4.01 -16.49 5.32
N ASP A 29 -3.36 -16.62 6.50
CA ASP A 29 -2.67 -15.50 7.14
C ASP A 29 -1.52 -14.98 6.28
N TRP A 30 -0.72 -15.87 5.69
CA TRP A 30 0.34 -15.50 4.73
C TRP A 30 -0.22 -14.79 3.50
N HIS A 31 -1.30 -15.30 2.92
CA HIS A 31 -1.96 -14.65 1.78
C HIS A 31 -2.43 -13.24 2.14
N ASN A 32 -3.10 -13.09 3.29
CA ASN A 32 -3.54 -11.79 3.77
C ASN A 32 -2.37 -10.83 4.04
N LEU A 33 -1.24 -11.36 4.51
CA LEU A 33 -0.04 -10.57 4.77
C LEU A 33 0.58 -10.07 3.47
N ILE A 34 0.74 -10.94 2.48
CA ILE A 34 1.27 -10.57 1.15
C ILE A 34 0.37 -9.52 0.51
N LEU A 35 -0.95 -9.73 0.52
CA LEU A 35 -1.91 -8.80 -0.07
C LEU A 35 -1.81 -7.39 0.56
N LYS A 36 -1.68 -7.30 1.88
CA LYS A 36 -1.50 -6.00 2.56
C LYS A 36 -0.15 -5.36 2.25
N TRP A 37 0.91 -6.15 2.11
CA TRP A 37 2.23 -5.67 1.72
C TRP A 37 2.22 -5.08 0.30
N GLU A 38 1.61 -5.78 -0.66
CA GLU A 38 1.43 -5.29 -2.03
C GLU A 38 0.63 -3.99 -2.05
N THR A 39 -0.49 -3.94 -1.31
CA THR A 39 -1.32 -2.72 -1.21
C THR A 39 -0.54 -1.51 -0.71
N LEU A 40 0.29 -1.69 0.32
CA LEU A 40 1.11 -0.61 0.87
C LEU A 40 2.24 -0.20 -0.08
N ASN A 41 2.85 -1.14 -0.80
CA ASN A 41 3.86 -0.82 -1.80
C ASN A 41 3.26 0.01 -2.95
N ASP A 42 2.08 -0.38 -3.45
CA ASP A 42 1.39 0.35 -4.51
C ASP A 42 1.02 1.77 -4.07
N ALA A 43 0.50 1.91 -2.83
CA ALA A 43 0.23 3.22 -2.23
C ALA A 43 1.50 4.06 -2.12
N GLY A 44 2.58 3.50 -1.56
CA GLY A 44 3.85 4.20 -1.38
C GLY A 44 4.48 4.62 -2.71
N PHE A 45 4.44 3.76 -3.73
CA PHE A 45 4.93 4.10 -5.07
C PHE A 45 4.10 5.21 -5.72
N THR A 46 2.78 5.17 -5.56
CA THR A 46 1.88 6.21 -6.06
C THR A 46 2.17 7.56 -5.40
N THR A 47 2.28 7.60 -4.06
CA THR A 47 2.60 8.83 -3.32
C THR A 47 3.99 9.36 -3.69
N ALA A 48 5.01 8.50 -3.79
CA ALA A 48 6.35 8.90 -4.23
C ALA A 48 6.36 9.47 -5.66
N ASN A 49 5.61 8.87 -6.57
CA ASN A 49 5.45 9.36 -7.94
C ASN A 49 4.76 10.73 -7.96
N ASN A 50 3.74 10.94 -7.13
CA ASN A 50 3.07 12.25 -6.99
C ASN A 50 4.05 13.32 -6.49
N ILE A 51 4.88 13.02 -5.49
CA ILE A 51 5.93 13.92 -5.00
C ILE A 51 6.92 14.27 -6.11
N ALA A 52 7.36 13.28 -6.89
CA ALA A 52 8.29 13.49 -8.00
C ALA A 52 7.66 14.40 -9.08
N ASN A 53 6.40 14.13 -9.46
CA ASN A 53 5.68 14.95 -10.43
C ASN A 53 5.47 16.38 -9.95
N LEU A 54 5.10 16.55 -8.68
CA LEU A 54 4.92 17.85 -8.05
C LEU A 54 6.23 18.67 -8.07
N LYS A 55 7.38 18.04 -7.78
CA LYS A 55 8.70 18.68 -7.93
C LYS A 55 9.05 19.03 -9.39
N ILE A 56 8.74 18.16 -10.35
CA ILE A 56 8.96 18.43 -11.78
C ILE A 56 8.10 19.62 -12.24
N SER A 57 6.84 19.68 -11.83
CA SER A 57 5.93 20.80 -12.10
C SER A 57 6.46 22.12 -11.53
N LEU A 58 7.01 22.11 -10.31
CA LEU A 58 7.64 23.31 -9.73
C LEU A 58 8.84 23.78 -10.58
N LEU A 59 9.78 22.88 -10.86
CA LEU A 59 10.99 23.20 -11.63
C LEU A 59 10.67 23.70 -13.05
N SER A 60 9.62 23.15 -13.68
CA SER A 60 9.18 23.59 -15.01
C SER A 60 8.50 24.96 -14.99
N LYS A 61 7.74 25.28 -13.94
CA LYS A 61 7.12 26.60 -13.74
C LYS A 61 8.17 27.68 -13.49
N ASP A 62 9.16 27.39 -12.64
CA ASP A 62 10.28 28.31 -12.35
C ASP A 62 11.09 28.64 -13.62
N LYS A 63 11.32 27.65 -14.49
CA LYS A 63 12.00 27.84 -15.77
C LYS A 63 11.23 28.81 -16.70
N ILE A 64 9.90 28.66 -16.80
CA ILE A 64 9.07 29.51 -17.66
C ILE A 64 9.05 30.96 -17.16
N GLU A 65 8.93 31.17 -15.85
CA GLU A 65 8.94 32.52 -15.24
C GLU A 65 10.29 33.21 -15.46
N LEU A 66 11.41 32.48 -15.32
CA LEU A 66 12.77 33.00 -15.54
C LEU A 66 13.01 33.39 -17.01
N ASN A 67 12.47 32.62 -17.98
CA ASN A 67 12.59 32.94 -19.41
C ASN A 67 11.68 34.09 -19.88
N SER A 68 10.65 34.45 -19.11
CA SER A 68 9.68 35.50 -19.47
C SER A 68 10.00 36.89 -18.91
N SER A 69 11.01 36.99 -18.03
CA SER A 69 11.34 38.23 -17.33
C SER A 69 12.32 39.11 -18.12
N SER A 70 11.84 40.27 -18.58
CA SER A 70 12.64 41.39 -19.11
C SER A 70 13.50 42.02 -17.98
N PRO A 71 14.71 42.56 -18.23
CA PRO A 71 15.71 42.85 -17.19
C PRO A 71 15.45 44.17 -16.43
N ALA A 72 14.23 44.39 -15.95
CA ALA A 72 13.90 45.53 -15.11
C ALA A 72 12.77 45.18 -14.12
N SER A 73 13.09 44.46 -13.04
CA SER A 73 12.40 44.64 -11.76
C SER A 73 13.20 43.97 -10.65
N SER A 74 13.81 44.81 -9.81
CA SER A 74 14.43 44.45 -8.54
C SER A 74 13.38 43.98 -7.53
N GLY A 75 13.65 42.85 -6.87
CA GLY A 75 13.05 42.45 -5.60
C GLY A 75 11.72 41.69 -5.72
N ASN A 76 11.76 40.38 -5.51
CA ASN A 76 10.72 39.68 -4.73
C ASN A 76 11.23 38.30 -4.28
N GLU A 77 11.80 38.27 -3.08
CA GLU A 77 11.41 37.34 -1.99
C GLU A 77 10.52 36.16 -2.41
N GLU A 78 11.12 34.96 -2.41
CA GLU A 78 10.67 33.81 -1.59
C GLU A 78 9.16 33.73 -1.35
N LYS A 79 8.38 33.60 -2.42
CA LYS A 79 6.97 33.16 -2.35
C LYS A 79 6.87 31.82 -3.06
N MET A 80 7.60 30.84 -2.54
CA MET A 80 7.29 29.45 -2.80
C MET A 80 5.81 29.25 -2.41
N HIS A 81 5.01 28.81 -3.37
CA HIS A 81 3.56 28.99 -3.35
C HIS A 81 2.97 28.27 -2.12
N PRO A 82 2.31 28.95 -1.16
CA PRO A 82 1.88 28.33 0.11
C PRO A 82 0.92 27.13 -0.05
N HIS A 83 0.36 26.95 -1.24
CA HIS A 83 -0.45 25.79 -1.61
C HIS A 83 0.40 24.56 -1.93
N TYR A 84 1.54 24.73 -2.59
CA TYR A 84 2.47 23.65 -2.94
C TYR A 84 3.08 23.03 -1.68
N ASP A 85 3.50 23.87 -0.73
CA ASP A 85 4.13 23.39 0.50
C ASP A 85 3.16 22.52 1.32
N LYS A 86 1.89 22.89 1.35
CA LYS A 86 0.83 22.10 2.01
C LYS A 86 0.56 20.77 1.31
N GLU A 87 0.49 20.78 -0.02
CA GLU A 87 0.29 19.55 -0.80
C GLU A 87 1.47 18.59 -0.64
N LEU A 88 2.70 19.12 -0.65
CA LEU A 88 3.91 18.34 -0.42
C LEU A 88 3.95 17.78 1.01
N GLU A 89 3.56 18.57 2.01
CA GLU A 89 3.49 18.13 3.41
C GLU A 89 2.53 16.95 3.56
N VAL A 90 1.31 17.05 3.02
CA VAL A 90 0.33 15.95 3.02
C VAL A 90 0.89 14.69 2.35
N LEU A 91 1.53 14.81 1.19
CA LEU A 91 2.14 13.67 0.51
C LEU A 91 3.29 13.05 1.32
N CYS A 92 4.08 13.87 2.03
CA CYS A 92 5.13 13.37 2.92
C CYS A 92 4.53 12.61 4.12
N GLU A 93 3.46 13.12 4.73
CA GLU A 93 2.75 12.46 5.82
C GLU A 93 2.14 11.11 5.37
N GLU A 94 1.52 11.07 4.19
CA GLU A 94 0.98 9.84 3.60
C GLU A 94 2.07 8.81 3.33
N LEU A 95 3.22 9.24 2.80
CA LEU A 95 4.36 8.36 2.55
C LEU A 95 4.93 7.82 3.88
N GLN A 96 5.02 8.67 4.90
CA GLN A 96 5.47 8.26 6.23
C GLN A 96 4.52 7.24 6.86
N ALA A 97 3.21 7.47 6.79
CA ALA A 97 2.21 6.53 7.29
C ALA A 97 2.30 5.16 6.57
N THR A 98 2.60 5.18 5.27
CA THR A 98 2.81 3.95 4.49
C THR A 98 4.06 3.20 4.95
N LEU A 99 5.17 3.91 5.18
CA LEU A 99 6.41 3.32 5.71
C LEU A 99 6.21 2.74 7.10
N ASP A 100 5.49 3.42 7.99
CA ASP A 100 5.14 2.93 9.32
C ASP A 100 4.29 1.66 9.22
N GLY A 101 3.35 1.63 8.28
CA GLY A 101 2.59 0.45 7.90
C GLY A 101 3.50 -0.72 7.55
N LEU A 102 4.47 -0.53 6.64
CA LEU A 102 5.44 -1.54 6.20
C LEU A 102 6.37 -2.01 7.33
N MET A 103 6.84 -1.10 8.19
CA MET A 103 7.69 -1.43 9.35
C MET A 103 6.99 -2.29 10.40
N ARG A 104 5.65 -2.29 10.40
CA ARG A 104 4.84 -3.13 11.29
C ARG A 104 4.66 -4.56 10.77
N PHE A 105 4.98 -4.85 9.50
CA PHE A 105 4.88 -6.20 8.91
C PHE A 105 5.81 -7.24 9.55
N PRO A 106 7.12 -6.95 9.76
CA PRO A 106 8.04 -7.87 10.43
C PRO A 106 7.49 -8.38 11.78
N ALA A 107 6.87 -7.49 12.56
CA ALA A 107 6.29 -7.85 13.86
C ALA A 107 5.09 -8.80 13.73
N SER A 108 4.23 -8.61 12.73
CA SER A 108 3.10 -9.53 12.48
C SER A 108 3.54 -10.90 11.97
N LEU A 109 4.62 -10.95 11.19
CA LEU A 109 5.18 -12.18 10.60
C LEU A 109 5.70 -13.15 11.69
N LEU A 110 6.25 -12.61 12.78
CA LEU A 110 6.66 -13.37 13.98
C LEU A 110 5.46 -13.97 14.76
N THR A 111 4.28 -13.36 14.69
CA THR A 111 3.10 -13.89 15.39
C THR A 111 2.48 -15.10 14.70
N CYS A 112 2.57 -15.17 13.36
CA CYS A 112 2.10 -16.31 12.57
C CYS A 112 2.92 -17.58 12.84
N THR A 113 4.22 -17.44 13.13
CA THR A 113 5.09 -18.57 13.48
C THR A 113 4.88 -19.04 14.92
N GLY A 114 4.69 -18.10 15.87
CA GLY A 114 4.45 -18.41 17.29
C GLY A 114 3.12 -19.12 17.58
N ARG A 115 2.06 -18.86 16.81
CA ARG A 115 0.73 -19.48 17.00
C ARG A 115 0.64 -20.94 16.59
N SER A 116 1.64 -21.45 15.87
CA SER A 116 1.68 -22.85 15.42
C SER A 116 2.06 -23.84 16.52
N SER A 117 2.64 -23.37 17.64
CA SER A 117 3.30 -24.20 18.65
C SER A 117 2.52 -24.43 19.96
N SER A 118 1.21 -24.16 20.00
CA SER A 118 0.35 -24.46 21.17
C SER A 118 -0.91 -25.23 20.81
#